data_AF-A0A915D1W1-F1
#
_entry.id   AF-A0A915D1W1-F1
#
_cell.length_a   1.000
_cell.length_b   1.000
_cell.length_c   1.000
_cell.angle_alpha   90.00
_cell.angle_beta   90.00
_cell.angle_gamma   90.00
#
_symmetry.space_group_name_H-M   'P 1'
#
loop_
_entity.id
_entity.type
_entity.pdbx_description
1 polymer ?
#
loop_
_entity_poly.entity_id
_entity_poly.type
_entity_poly.pdbx_seq_one_letter_code
_entity_poly.pdbx_strand_id
1 'polypeptide(L)'
;MRELLLIFLVLLPNILLAVDRGNWKTCDQSSFCKRHREKSSTSDPYSVDPSSVKINETSIDVMISNTENRLKVTVALLEDSRLRIFINEAGDSLYPRFHPIIALDGEPKHQNFLAAEQSPESASFVTKEDGHKVVLSFKPFRLDVYAKKSLVLSVNSRSLLKFEHFREKKEGETSDNGFWEETYKSHQDTKPYGSSSVGLDVSYVGFKFIYGLPEHADSFALKNTDSTDPYRLYNLDVFEYELENPMALYGSVPYVVAHSKQTTVGSLWLNAAETWVDVHSSTADKGVLASIVNQFRSSNEVPQLTGVYPLPPMFSIAYHQCRWNYNDEADVAAVHAGFDEHDIPVDVLWLDIEHTDGKRYFTWDPVKFAHSQQMIQQLEDKGRKLVTIIDPHIKKDDNYFVYKEAQENNYFVKTTNGESDYEGHCWPGASMYLDFLNPEVRDYWSNKFALDQYKGSTETLFTGMT
;
A
#
# COMPACT_ATOMS: atom_id res chain seq x y z
N MET A 1 -39.04 -11.22 54.82
CA MET A 1 -39.43 -11.61 53.45
C MET A 1 -39.52 -10.33 52.66
N ARG A 2 -38.56 -10.11 51.74
CA ARG A 2 -38.82 -10.10 50.28
C ARG A 2 -39.89 -9.06 49.98
N GLU A 3 -39.58 -7.91 49.38
CA GLU A 3 -39.29 -7.81 47.93
C GLU A 3 -38.28 -6.66 47.64
N LEU A 4 -37.13 -6.99 47.05
CA LEU A 4 -36.76 -6.74 45.65
C LEU A 4 -36.58 -5.24 45.34
N LEU A 5 -35.38 -4.66 45.25
CA LEU A 5 -34.26 -4.99 44.34
C LEU A 5 -34.70 -4.95 42.86
N LEU A 6 -35.16 -3.77 42.42
CA LEU A 6 -35.48 -3.36 41.05
C LEU A 6 -35.37 -1.82 41.07
N ILE A 7 -34.62 -1.06 40.27
CA ILE A 7 -33.86 -1.26 39.04
C ILE A 7 -32.73 -0.23 39.14
N PHE A 8 -31.53 -0.65 39.53
CA PHE A 8 -30.30 -0.01 39.08
C PHE A 8 -29.81 -0.89 37.93
N LEU A 9 -30.58 -0.92 36.82
CA LEU A 9 -30.03 -1.37 35.56
C LEU A 9 -29.01 -0.31 35.19
N VAL A 10 -27.78 -0.64 35.53
CA VAL A 10 -26.55 -0.23 34.88
C VAL A 10 -26.86 0.00 33.39
N LEU A 11 -27.10 1.27 33.02
CA LEU A 11 -26.88 1.77 31.67
C LEU A 11 -25.35 1.76 31.48
N LEU A 12 -24.78 0.57 31.33
CA LEU A 12 -23.54 0.44 30.60
C LEU A 12 -23.90 0.89 29.20
N PRO A 13 -23.33 2.00 28.68
CA PRO A 13 -23.39 2.22 27.26
C PRO A 13 -22.71 0.99 26.66
N ASN A 14 -23.47 0.09 26.07
CA ASN A 14 -22.91 -0.85 25.13
C ASN A 14 -22.39 0.05 24.00
N ILE A 15 -21.11 0.40 24.07
CA ILE A 15 -20.41 0.99 22.95
C ILE A 15 -20.41 -0.11 21.90
N LEU A 16 -21.42 -0.08 21.02
CA LEU A 16 -21.38 -0.81 19.77
C LEU A 16 -20.25 -0.17 18.97
N LEU A 17 -19.11 -0.84 18.95
CA LEU A 17 -18.04 -0.55 18.00
C LEU A 17 -18.58 -0.96 16.62
N ALA A 18 -18.48 -0.06 15.65
CA ALA A 18 -18.96 -0.33 14.29
C ALA A 18 -18.06 -1.39 13.62
N VAL A 19 -16.76 -1.31 13.88
CA VAL A 19 -15.78 -2.29 13.41
C VAL A 19 -15.52 -3.35 14.47
N ASP A 20 -15.57 -4.63 14.09
CA ASP A 20 -15.07 -5.73 14.92
C ASP A 20 -13.53 -5.74 14.87
N ARG A 21 -12.92 -4.95 15.75
CA ARG A 21 -11.45 -4.86 15.91
C ARG A 21 -10.79 -6.21 16.18
N GLY A 22 -11.53 -7.19 16.70
CA GLY A 22 -11.03 -8.54 16.93
C GLY A 22 -10.64 -9.28 15.65
N ASN A 23 -11.08 -8.82 14.46
CA ASN A 23 -10.70 -9.37 13.15
C ASN A 23 -9.37 -8.85 12.61
N TRP A 24 -8.80 -7.81 13.22
CA TRP A 24 -7.64 -7.11 12.69
C TRP A 24 -6.47 -7.20 13.67
N LYS A 25 -5.30 -7.62 13.20
CA LYS A 25 -4.09 -7.66 14.02
C LYS A 25 -3.71 -6.26 14.50
N THR A 26 -3.46 -6.12 15.80
CA THR A 26 -2.66 -5.01 16.34
C THR A 26 -1.18 -5.24 16.06
N CYS A 27 -0.33 -4.23 16.27
CA CYS A 27 1.12 -4.39 16.14
C CYS A 27 1.66 -5.51 17.06
N ASP A 28 1.14 -5.62 18.28
CA ASP A 28 1.55 -6.67 19.23
C ASP A 28 1.16 -8.09 18.78
N GLN A 29 0.14 -8.22 17.93
CA GLN A 29 -0.30 -9.48 17.34
C GLN A 29 0.38 -9.78 15.99
N SER A 30 1.09 -8.81 15.41
CA SER A 30 1.95 -9.00 14.24
C SER A 30 3.39 -9.17 14.71
N SER A 31 3.89 -10.41 14.68
CA SER A 31 5.15 -10.75 15.36
C SER A 31 6.34 -9.88 14.93
N PHE A 32 6.45 -9.54 13.64
CA PHE A 32 7.52 -8.68 13.16
C PHE A 32 7.33 -7.22 13.62
N CYS A 33 6.10 -6.70 13.62
CA CYS A 33 5.83 -5.36 14.14
C CYS A 33 6.23 -5.28 15.61
N LYS A 34 5.77 -6.24 16.42
CA LYS A 34 6.14 -6.37 17.83
C LYS A 34 7.66 -6.39 18.01
N ARG A 35 8.39 -7.23 17.27
CA ARG A 35 9.86 -7.30 17.37
C ARG A 35 10.58 -6.02 16.94
N HIS A 36 10.02 -5.24 16.01
CA HIS A 36 10.59 -3.94 15.62
C HIS A 36 10.28 -2.84 16.64
N ARG A 37 9.10 -2.90 17.26
CA ARG A 37 8.62 -1.92 18.24
C ARG A 37 9.19 -2.15 19.64
N GLU A 38 9.43 -3.40 20.01
CA GLU A 38 10.21 -3.75 21.19
C GLU A 38 11.59 -3.10 21.04
N LYS A 39 11.85 -2.10 21.88
CA LYS A 39 13.13 -1.42 21.93
C LYS A 39 14.21 -2.46 22.23
N SER A 40 14.83 -2.99 21.19
CA SER A 40 16.17 -3.52 21.28
C SER A 40 16.98 -2.45 21.98
N SER A 41 17.53 -2.77 23.15
CA SER A 41 18.58 -1.97 23.74
C SER A 41 19.73 -1.98 22.74
N THR A 42 19.74 -1.08 21.74
CA THR A 42 20.73 -1.09 20.67
C THR A 42 22.05 -0.60 21.22
N SER A 43 22.73 -1.46 21.98
CA SER A 43 24.15 -1.36 22.30
C SER A 43 25.03 -1.70 21.09
N ASP A 44 24.43 -2.13 19.98
CA ASP A 44 25.13 -2.61 18.78
C ASP A 44 24.55 -2.05 17.46
N PRO A 45 24.77 -0.75 17.17
CA PRO A 45 24.36 -0.13 15.91
C PRO A 45 25.23 -0.58 14.74
N TYR A 46 24.65 -0.64 13.54
CA TYR A 46 25.41 -0.86 12.31
C TYR A 46 26.51 0.19 12.14
N SER A 47 27.69 -0.25 11.71
CA SER A 47 28.82 0.60 11.38
C SER A 47 29.32 0.31 9.97
N VAL A 48 29.75 1.35 9.26
CA VAL A 48 30.38 1.22 7.94
C VAL A 48 31.80 0.69 8.10
N ASP A 49 32.20 -0.25 7.25
CA ASP A 49 33.59 -0.63 7.04
C ASP A 49 34.27 0.42 6.12
N PRO A 50 35.16 1.29 6.63
CA PRO A 50 35.74 2.37 5.82
C PRO A 50 36.55 1.87 4.63
N SER A 51 37.08 0.65 4.70
CA SER A 51 37.85 0.03 3.60
C SER A 51 36.96 -0.47 2.45
N SER A 52 35.66 -0.61 2.72
CA SER A 52 34.68 -1.08 1.74
C SER A 52 34.07 0.02 0.89
N VAL A 53 34.33 1.29 1.22
CA VAL A 53 33.74 2.46 0.56
C VAL A 53 34.21 2.52 -0.89
N LYS A 54 33.25 2.50 -1.81
CA LYS A 54 33.48 2.71 -3.25
C LYS A 54 32.64 3.89 -3.70
N ILE A 55 33.31 4.98 -4.05
CA ILE A 55 32.70 6.17 -4.64
C ILE A 55 32.76 6.03 -6.16
N ASN A 56 31.61 5.76 -6.78
CA ASN A 56 31.43 5.78 -8.23
C ASN A 56 30.98 7.18 -8.69
N GLU A 57 30.78 7.37 -9.99
CA GLU A 57 30.32 8.67 -10.51
C GLU A 57 28.92 9.06 -10.03
N THR A 58 28.03 8.08 -9.81
CA THR A 58 26.61 8.30 -9.48
C THR A 58 26.17 7.66 -8.16
N SER A 59 27.04 6.88 -7.50
CA SER A 59 26.69 6.17 -6.27
C SER A 59 27.86 6.04 -5.30
N ILE A 60 27.54 5.88 -4.02
CA ILE A 60 28.46 5.41 -2.99
C ILE A 60 27.98 4.03 -2.55
N ASP A 61 28.83 3.01 -2.73
CA ASP A 61 28.61 1.66 -2.22
C ASP A 61 29.45 1.43 -0.95
N VAL A 62 28.83 0.90 0.10
CA VAL A 62 29.52 0.54 1.35
C VAL A 62 29.03 -0.80 1.89
N MET A 63 29.86 -1.43 2.72
CA MET A 63 29.46 -2.53 3.58
C MET A 63 29.22 -1.98 4.99
N ILE A 64 28.07 -2.33 5.57
CA ILE A 64 27.76 -2.08 6.98
C ILE A 64 27.67 -3.40 7.74
N SER A 65 28.01 -3.37 9.02
CA SER A 65 27.86 -4.54 9.88
C SER A 65 27.57 -4.16 11.32
N ASN A 66 26.87 -5.06 12.01
CA ASN A 66 26.80 -5.14 13.46
C ASN A 66 27.22 -6.57 13.89
N THR A 67 26.96 -6.98 15.13
CA THR A 67 27.28 -8.34 15.60
C THR A 67 26.43 -9.43 14.95
N GLU A 68 25.25 -9.10 14.43
CA GLU A 68 24.31 -10.06 13.85
C GLU A 68 24.51 -10.23 12.34
N ASN A 69 24.74 -9.13 11.63
CA ASN A 69 24.61 -9.06 10.17
C ASN A 69 25.68 -8.22 9.51
N ARG A 70 25.90 -8.53 8.23
CA ARG A 70 26.62 -7.69 7.27
C ARG A 70 25.72 -7.40 6.09
N LEU A 71 25.61 -6.14 5.71
CA LEU A 71 24.74 -5.66 4.64
C LEU A 71 25.54 -4.82 3.64
N LYS A 72 25.09 -4.82 2.39
CA LYS A 72 25.55 -3.88 1.36
C LYS A 72 24.57 -2.72 1.28
N VAL A 73 25.08 -1.50 1.29
CA VAL A 73 24.31 -0.27 1.09
C VAL A 73 24.80 0.42 -0.17
N THR A 74 23.88 0.79 -1.04
CA THR A 74 24.11 1.65 -2.19
C THR A 74 23.32 2.93 -2.02
N VAL A 75 24.01 4.07 -2.02
CA VAL A 75 23.42 5.41 -2.03
C VAL A 75 23.64 6.00 -3.42
N ALA A 76 22.59 6.03 -4.24
CA ALA A 76 22.66 6.52 -5.61
C ALA A 76 21.95 7.88 -5.76
N LEU A 77 22.52 8.76 -6.57
CA LEU A 77 21.89 9.99 -7.03
C LEU A 77 21.16 9.71 -8.34
N LEU A 78 19.86 10.00 -8.36
CA LEU A 78 19.02 9.86 -9.54
C LEU A 78 18.92 11.17 -10.32
N GLU A 79 18.40 11.11 -11.54
CA GLU A 79 17.91 12.30 -12.26
C GLU A 79 16.86 13.03 -11.39
N ASP A 80 16.82 14.36 -11.49
CA ASP A 80 16.01 15.27 -10.66
C ASP A 80 16.43 15.32 -9.18
N SER A 81 17.72 15.08 -8.91
CA SER A 81 18.35 15.25 -7.59
C SER A 81 17.76 14.41 -6.45
N ARG A 82 17.07 13.32 -6.79
CA ARG A 82 16.53 12.35 -5.84
C ARG A 82 17.61 11.39 -5.35
N LEU A 83 17.44 10.89 -4.13
CA LEU A 83 18.34 9.92 -3.54
C LEU A 83 17.67 8.56 -3.46
N ARG A 84 18.34 7.51 -3.96
CA ARG A 84 17.93 6.12 -3.78
C ARG A 84 18.88 5.46 -2.79
N ILE A 85 18.34 5.00 -1.66
CA ILE A 85 19.08 4.22 -0.68
C ILE A 85 18.60 2.78 -0.83
N PHE A 86 19.51 1.87 -1.13
CA PHE A 86 19.22 0.47 -1.30
C PHE A 86 20.08 -0.34 -0.33
N ILE A 87 19.45 -1.12 0.54
CA ILE A 87 20.11 -1.95 1.56
C ILE A 87 19.74 -3.40 1.29
N ASN A 88 20.73 -4.27 1.17
CA ASN A 88 20.52 -5.69 0.97
C ASN A 88 21.56 -6.52 1.72
N GLU A 89 21.34 -7.82 1.85
CA GLU A 89 22.28 -8.75 2.46
C GLU A 89 23.63 -8.75 1.73
N ALA A 90 24.71 -8.87 2.50
CA ALA A 90 26.05 -8.99 1.96
C ALA A 90 26.36 -10.44 1.58
N GLY A 91 26.47 -10.75 0.29
CA GLY A 91 26.89 -12.08 -0.20
C GLY A 91 25.73 -12.96 -0.66
N ASP A 92 25.89 -14.28 -0.53
CA ASP A 92 24.92 -15.29 -0.98
C ASP A 92 23.82 -15.44 0.07
N SER A 93 22.83 -14.53 0.03
CA SER A 93 21.60 -14.72 0.80
C SER A 93 20.94 -16.05 0.42
N LEU A 94 20.34 -16.75 1.39
CA LEU A 94 19.66 -18.02 1.14
C LEU A 94 18.54 -17.88 0.11
N TYR A 95 17.90 -16.71 0.08
CA TYR A 95 16.81 -16.41 -0.85
C TYR A 95 16.91 -14.97 -1.36
N PRO A 96 16.54 -14.72 -2.62
CA PRO A 96 16.41 -13.35 -3.12
C PRO A 96 15.28 -12.63 -2.38
N ARG A 97 15.48 -11.34 -2.08
CA ARG A 97 14.44 -10.47 -1.51
C ARG A 97 13.58 -9.88 -2.62
N PHE A 98 12.29 -9.75 -2.36
CA PHE A 98 11.35 -9.18 -3.31
C PHE A 98 11.60 -7.67 -3.50
N HIS A 99 11.61 -7.23 -4.75
CA HIS A 99 11.69 -5.82 -5.11
C HIS A 99 10.46 -5.46 -5.96
N PRO A 100 9.61 -4.51 -5.55
CA PRO A 100 8.38 -4.18 -6.26
C PRO A 100 8.66 -3.26 -7.47
N ILE A 101 9.47 -3.74 -8.41
CA ILE A 101 9.89 -2.99 -9.61
C ILE A 101 8.72 -2.69 -10.55
N ILE A 102 7.64 -3.48 -10.49
CA ILE A 102 6.41 -3.27 -11.28
C ILE A 102 5.71 -1.94 -10.94
N ALA A 103 5.97 -1.37 -9.76
CA ALA A 103 5.41 -0.08 -9.35
C ALA A 103 6.20 1.13 -9.90
N LEU A 104 7.36 0.90 -10.51
CA LEU A 104 8.20 1.96 -11.09
C LEU A 104 7.84 2.18 -12.56
N ASP A 105 7.85 3.44 -12.99
CA ASP A 105 7.74 3.82 -14.40
C ASP A 105 9.12 3.70 -15.08
N GLY A 106 9.55 2.45 -15.26
CA GLY A 106 10.87 2.11 -15.77
C GLY A 106 12.00 2.22 -14.73
N GLU A 107 13.21 1.89 -15.16
CA GLU A 107 14.39 1.96 -14.29
C GLU A 107 14.78 3.42 -14.01
N PRO A 108 14.90 3.82 -12.72
CA PRO A 108 15.31 5.18 -12.37
C PRO A 108 16.69 5.51 -12.94
N LYS A 109 16.77 6.60 -13.70
CA LYS A 109 18.03 7.05 -14.29
C LYS A 109 18.93 7.71 -13.25
N HIS A 110 20.24 7.51 -13.38
CA HIS A 110 21.24 8.00 -12.44
C HIS A 110 21.86 9.32 -12.91
N GLN A 111 22.31 10.15 -11.97
CA GLN A 111 23.00 11.41 -12.23
C GLN A 111 24.38 11.43 -11.55
N ASN A 112 25.39 11.94 -12.25
CA ASN A 112 26.73 12.11 -11.68
C ASN A 112 26.73 13.14 -10.54
N PHE A 113 27.53 12.86 -9.50
CA PHE A 113 27.82 13.83 -8.45
C PHE A 113 28.54 15.07 -9.01
N LEU A 114 28.35 16.22 -8.36
CA LEU A 114 29.18 17.41 -8.62
C LEU A 114 30.58 17.24 -8.03
N ALA A 115 30.64 16.71 -6.82
CA ALA A 115 31.87 16.37 -6.11
C ALA A 115 31.56 15.26 -5.09
N ALA A 116 32.56 14.45 -4.77
CA ALA A 116 32.47 13.44 -3.72
C ALA A 116 33.80 13.37 -2.95
N GLU A 117 33.73 13.10 -1.66
CA GLU A 117 34.87 13.04 -0.75
C GLU A 117 34.70 11.90 0.26
N GLN A 118 35.82 11.32 0.67
CA GLN A 118 35.89 10.36 1.78
C GLN A 118 36.84 10.90 2.85
N SER A 119 36.42 10.78 4.10
CA SER A 119 37.23 11.00 5.30
C SER A 119 37.32 9.69 6.11
N PRO A 120 38.14 9.63 7.17
CA PRO A 120 38.20 8.44 8.04
C PRO A 120 36.86 8.09 8.72
N GLU A 121 35.94 9.04 8.83
CA GLU A 121 34.69 8.92 9.59
C GLU A 121 33.42 9.03 8.74
N SER A 122 33.55 9.43 7.47
CA SER A 122 32.40 9.67 6.60
C SER A 122 32.75 9.59 5.11
N ALA A 123 31.74 9.42 4.27
CA ALA A 123 31.79 9.71 2.85
C ALA A 123 30.69 10.71 2.51
N SER A 124 30.89 11.58 1.53
CA SER A 124 29.86 12.54 1.15
C SER A 124 29.91 12.87 -0.33
N PHE A 125 28.80 13.36 -0.86
CA PHE A 125 28.73 13.90 -2.22
C PHE A 125 27.83 15.14 -2.28
N VAL A 126 27.99 15.91 -3.35
CA VAL A 126 27.20 17.11 -3.64
C VAL A 126 26.38 16.88 -4.92
N THR A 127 25.08 17.21 -4.88
CA THR A 127 24.18 17.12 -6.02
C THR A 127 24.48 18.22 -7.04
N LYS A 128 24.17 17.98 -8.32
CA LYS A 128 24.37 19.00 -9.37
C LYS A 128 23.39 20.15 -9.24
N GLU A 129 22.13 19.85 -8.93
CA GLU A 129 21.08 20.83 -8.74
C GLU A 129 21.12 21.36 -7.31
N ASP A 130 21.12 22.68 -7.17
CA ASP A 130 21.07 23.41 -5.89
C ASP A 130 22.20 23.15 -4.87
N GLY A 131 23.21 22.35 -5.22
CA GLY A 131 24.39 22.10 -4.40
C GLY A 131 24.06 21.46 -3.04
N HIS A 132 23.04 20.60 -3.00
CA HIS A 132 22.70 19.85 -1.79
C HIS A 132 23.80 18.85 -1.45
N LYS A 133 24.03 18.61 -0.16
CA LYS A 133 25.09 17.72 0.32
C LYS A 133 24.48 16.51 1.00
N VAL A 134 25.00 15.32 0.70
CA VAL A 134 24.64 14.07 1.36
C VAL A 134 25.84 13.55 2.10
N VAL A 135 25.71 13.26 3.39
CA VAL A 135 26.80 12.79 4.25
C VAL A 135 26.45 11.43 4.83
N LEU A 136 27.26 10.42 4.51
CA LEU A 136 27.23 9.08 5.07
C LEU A 136 28.25 8.99 6.21
N SER A 137 27.77 8.98 7.45
CA SER A 137 28.60 8.79 8.66
C SER A 137 28.84 7.31 8.92
N PHE A 138 30.05 6.96 9.38
CA PHE A 138 30.45 5.56 9.51
C PHE A 138 30.10 4.90 10.85
N LYS A 139 30.16 5.64 11.97
CA LYS A 139 29.98 5.09 13.32
C LYS A 139 29.13 6.02 14.20
N PRO A 140 27.83 5.70 14.42
CA PRO A 140 27.06 4.66 13.73
C PRO A 140 26.79 5.01 12.26
N PHE A 141 26.37 4.01 11.47
CA PHE A 141 25.85 4.20 10.12
C PHE A 141 24.66 5.15 10.14
N ARG A 142 24.80 6.28 9.44
CA ARG A 142 23.77 7.32 9.33
C ARG A 142 23.93 8.09 8.04
N LEU A 143 22.83 8.44 7.38
CA LEU A 143 22.84 9.31 6.21
C LEU A 143 22.15 10.63 6.55
N ASP A 144 22.81 11.75 6.27
CA ASP A 144 22.27 13.09 6.47
C ASP A 144 22.16 13.82 5.14
N VAL A 145 21.00 14.42 4.87
CA VAL A 145 20.70 15.18 3.66
C VAL A 145 20.57 16.65 4.01
N TYR A 146 21.41 17.47 3.39
CA TYR A 146 21.48 18.91 3.59
C TYR A 146 20.94 19.63 2.36
N ALA A 147 19.83 20.35 2.54
CA ALA A 147 19.41 21.36 1.58
C ALA A 147 20.23 22.63 1.84
N LYS A 148 21.23 22.88 0.97
CA LYS A 148 22.24 23.93 1.15
C LYS A 148 23.01 23.74 2.47
N LYS A 149 22.74 24.57 3.49
CA LYS A 149 23.41 24.51 4.81
C LYS A 149 22.53 23.90 5.90
N SER A 150 21.28 23.56 5.59
CA SER A 150 20.30 23.08 6.56
C SER A 150 20.14 21.58 6.44
N LEU A 151 20.34 20.86 7.54
CA LEU A 151 19.94 19.45 7.64
C LEU A 151 18.42 19.39 7.55
N VAL A 152 17.90 18.66 6.57
CA VAL A 152 16.45 18.54 6.34
C VAL A 152 15.93 17.12 6.54
N LEU A 153 16.78 16.12 6.34
CA LEU A 153 16.42 14.72 6.49
C LEU A 153 17.61 13.93 7.01
N SER A 154 17.37 13.02 7.95
CA SER A 154 18.37 12.05 8.40
C SER A 154 17.80 10.64 8.40
N VAL A 155 18.53 9.71 7.83
CA VAL A 155 18.22 8.28 7.80
C VAL A 155 19.09 7.56 8.82
N ASN A 156 18.46 6.70 9.61
CA ASN A 156 19.05 5.96 10.72
C ASN A 156 19.62 6.83 11.86
N SER A 157 19.04 8.01 12.09
CA SER A 157 19.46 8.94 13.13
C SER A 157 19.32 8.40 14.56
N ARG A 158 18.34 7.50 14.77
CA ARG A 158 18.04 6.86 16.05
C ARG A 158 18.61 5.44 16.13
N SER A 159 19.39 5.02 15.13
CA SER A 159 19.97 3.68 15.02
C SER A 159 18.91 2.56 15.07
N LEU A 160 17.74 2.77 14.45
CA LEU A 160 16.66 1.78 14.42
C LEU A 160 16.68 0.89 13.17
N LEU A 161 17.71 0.98 12.33
CA LEU A 161 17.93 0.02 11.24
C LEU A 161 17.93 -1.40 11.83
N LYS A 162 16.92 -2.18 11.44
CA LYS A 162 16.79 -3.59 11.77
C LYS A 162 16.56 -4.36 10.49
N PHE A 163 17.30 -5.45 10.32
CA PHE A 163 17.30 -6.24 9.11
C PHE A 163 17.39 -7.71 9.51
N GLU A 164 16.29 -8.45 9.44
CA GLU A 164 16.29 -9.88 9.80
C GLU A 164 16.75 -10.67 8.57
N HIS A 165 17.97 -11.24 8.60
CA HIS A 165 18.53 -12.02 7.50
C HIS A 165 17.82 -13.37 7.35
N PHE A 166 17.80 -13.91 6.13
CA PHE A 166 17.33 -15.28 5.94
C PHE A 166 18.26 -16.27 6.64
N ARG A 167 17.69 -17.20 7.39
CA ARG A 167 18.42 -18.26 8.08
C ARG A 167 17.61 -19.55 8.09
N GLU A 168 18.29 -20.67 8.30
CA GLU A 168 17.64 -21.96 8.51
C GLU A 168 17.10 -22.08 9.94
N LYS A 169 16.01 -22.84 10.10
CA LYS A 169 15.44 -23.16 11.41
C LYS A 169 16.35 -24.15 12.11
N LYS A 170 16.88 -23.76 13.27
CA LYS A 170 17.73 -24.66 14.07
C LYS A 170 16.89 -25.72 14.76
N GLU A 171 17.44 -26.91 14.92
CA GLU A 171 16.79 -28.00 15.65
C GLU A 171 16.50 -27.56 17.10
N GLY A 172 15.24 -27.69 17.53
CA GLY A 172 14.79 -27.27 18.87
C GLY A 172 14.46 -25.79 19.02
N GLU A 173 14.55 -24.97 17.96
CA GLU A 173 14.14 -23.57 18.00
C GLU A 173 12.60 -23.46 18.05
N THR A 174 12.08 -22.73 19.04
CA THR A 174 10.64 -22.53 19.23
C THR A 174 10.13 -21.35 18.40
N SER A 175 8.83 -21.36 18.09
CA SER A 175 8.15 -20.29 17.34
C SER A 175 7.59 -19.18 18.25
N ASP A 176 7.97 -19.16 19.54
CA ASP A 176 7.36 -18.31 20.57
C ASP A 176 7.57 -16.80 20.33
N ASN A 177 8.62 -16.42 19.59
CA ASN A 177 8.90 -15.03 19.21
C ASN A 177 8.28 -14.64 17.84
N GLY A 178 7.52 -15.56 17.22
CA GLY A 178 6.92 -15.42 15.89
C GLY A 178 7.93 -15.23 14.75
N PHE A 179 9.19 -15.65 14.94
CA PHE A 179 10.16 -15.68 13.84
C PHE A 179 9.78 -16.76 12.82
N TRP A 180 9.31 -17.91 13.30
CA TRP A 180 8.79 -19.02 12.49
C TRP A 180 7.26 -18.98 12.50
N GLU A 181 6.60 -20.14 12.42
CA GLU A 181 5.15 -20.29 12.29
C GLU A 181 4.36 -19.36 13.23
N GLU A 182 3.29 -18.76 12.73
CA GLU A 182 2.45 -17.81 13.46
C GLU A 182 0.98 -18.11 13.20
N THR A 183 0.16 -18.10 14.26
CA THR A 183 -1.28 -18.38 14.15
C THR A 183 -2.07 -17.13 14.50
N TYR A 184 -3.02 -16.76 13.63
CA TYR A 184 -4.01 -15.74 13.90
C TYR A 184 -5.41 -16.29 13.66
N LYS A 185 -6.19 -16.37 14.74
CA LYS A 185 -7.49 -17.06 14.76
C LYS A 185 -7.35 -18.50 14.27
N SER A 186 -8.09 -18.88 13.24
CA SER A 186 -8.06 -20.21 12.62
C SER A 186 -6.97 -20.37 11.55
N HIS A 187 -6.24 -19.31 11.21
CA HIS A 187 -5.25 -19.34 10.13
C HIS A 187 -3.85 -19.48 10.71
N GLN A 188 -3.11 -20.49 10.24
CA GLN A 188 -1.71 -20.69 10.56
C GLN A 188 -0.87 -20.33 9.34
N ASP A 189 0.02 -19.35 9.51
CA ASP A 189 1.09 -19.06 8.57
C ASP A 189 2.30 -19.95 8.89
N THR A 190 2.73 -20.76 7.93
CA THR A 190 3.83 -21.71 8.10
C THR A 190 5.21 -21.05 8.03
N LYS A 191 5.31 -19.80 7.52
CA LYS A 191 6.54 -18.99 7.48
C LYS A 191 7.79 -19.82 7.11
N PRO A 192 7.82 -20.45 5.92
CA PRO A 192 8.87 -21.41 5.56
C PRO A 192 10.29 -20.81 5.55
N TYR A 193 10.39 -19.49 5.36
CA TYR A 193 11.66 -18.75 5.33
C TYR A 193 11.95 -18.01 6.65
N GLY A 194 11.15 -18.27 7.69
CA GLY A 194 11.17 -17.49 8.92
C GLY A 194 10.81 -16.02 8.67
N SER A 195 11.26 -15.14 9.56
CA SER A 195 11.06 -13.71 9.40
C SER A 195 12.21 -13.07 8.64
N SER A 196 11.87 -12.25 7.67
CA SER A 196 12.81 -11.49 6.84
C SER A 196 12.50 -9.99 6.89
N SER A 197 11.93 -9.51 8.00
CA SER A 197 11.48 -8.12 8.12
C SER A 197 12.64 -7.12 8.09
N VAL A 198 12.36 -5.92 7.57
CA VAL A 198 13.31 -4.82 7.48
C VAL A 198 12.66 -3.54 7.99
N GLY A 199 13.42 -2.69 8.66
CA GLY A 199 12.93 -1.47 9.29
C GLY A 199 14.04 -0.44 9.42
N LEU A 200 13.68 0.84 9.42
CA LEU A 200 14.59 1.96 9.39
C LEU A 200 13.90 3.22 9.92
N ASP A 201 14.61 4.08 10.67
CA ASP A 201 14.10 5.39 11.02
C ASP A 201 14.48 6.47 10.01
N VAL A 202 13.53 7.36 9.73
CA VAL A 202 13.74 8.60 8.97
C VAL A 202 13.29 9.78 9.83
N SER A 203 14.19 10.72 10.05
CA SER A 203 13.96 11.95 10.80
C SER A 203 13.84 13.15 9.86
N TYR A 204 12.71 13.84 9.93
CA TYR A 204 12.43 15.07 9.19
C TYR A 204 12.83 16.28 10.04
N VAL A 205 14.01 16.85 9.78
CA VAL A 205 14.62 17.86 10.65
C VAL A 205 14.06 19.25 10.35
N GLY A 206 13.49 19.90 11.37
CA GLY A 206 12.90 21.24 11.24
C GLY A 206 11.44 21.25 10.77
N PHE A 207 10.80 20.08 10.69
CA PHE A 207 9.40 19.94 10.30
C PHE A 207 8.51 19.65 11.52
N LYS A 208 7.34 20.27 11.56
CA LYS A 208 6.35 20.05 12.62
C LYS A 208 5.34 18.95 12.26
N PHE A 209 5.03 18.82 10.98
CA PHE A 209 4.00 17.91 10.48
C PHE A 209 4.54 17.09 9.33
N ILE A 210 4.06 15.85 9.25
CA ILE A 210 4.23 14.96 8.12
C ILE A 210 2.84 14.50 7.65
N TYR A 211 2.75 14.13 6.37
CA TYR A 211 1.53 13.79 5.64
C TYR A 211 1.78 12.56 4.78
N GLY A 212 0.72 11.91 4.31
CA GLY A 212 0.80 10.77 3.40
C GLY A 212 0.36 9.48 4.07
N LEU A 213 1.00 8.36 3.71
CA LEU A 213 0.66 7.02 4.15
C LEU A 213 -0.82 6.62 3.95
N PRO A 214 -1.55 7.03 2.90
CA PRO A 214 -2.93 6.54 2.74
C PRO A 214 -2.94 5.02 2.55
N GLU A 215 -4.03 4.31 2.86
CA GLU A 215 -5.35 4.84 3.20
C GLU A 215 -5.71 4.62 4.69
N HIS A 216 -6.04 5.73 5.38
CA HIS A 216 -6.55 5.72 6.75
C HIS A 216 -7.70 6.71 6.85
N ALA A 217 -8.74 6.34 7.61
CA ALA A 217 -9.81 7.24 7.99
C ALA A 217 -9.35 8.15 9.14
N ASP A 218 -8.32 8.96 8.93
CA ASP A 218 -7.69 9.79 9.96
C ASP A 218 -7.40 11.22 9.45
N SER A 219 -6.81 12.07 10.29
CA SER A 219 -6.46 13.43 9.91
C SER A 219 -5.40 13.48 8.80
N PHE A 220 -5.48 14.51 7.94
CA PHE A 220 -4.53 14.72 6.86
C PHE A 220 -3.07 14.80 7.34
N ALA A 221 -2.82 15.51 8.44
CA ALA A 221 -1.53 15.46 9.14
C ALA A 221 -1.47 14.22 10.02
N LEU A 222 -0.40 13.44 9.91
CA LEU A 222 -0.23 12.20 10.67
C LEU A 222 -0.05 12.51 12.16
N LYS A 223 -0.71 11.71 13.00
CA LYS A 223 -0.67 11.83 14.46
C LYS A 223 0.54 11.10 15.04
N ASN A 224 0.93 11.45 16.27
CA ASN A 224 1.94 10.70 17.02
C ASN A 224 1.36 9.33 17.44
N THR A 225 2.14 8.26 17.29
CA THR A 225 1.74 6.87 17.57
C THR A 225 2.35 6.29 18.85
N ASP A 226 3.05 7.10 19.67
CA ASP A 226 3.70 6.70 20.93
C ASP A 226 2.75 5.98 21.91
N SER A 227 1.46 6.33 21.89
CA SER A 227 0.42 5.78 22.77
C SER A 227 -0.66 5.01 22.02
N THR A 228 -0.48 4.73 20.73
CA THR A 228 -1.44 4.00 19.89
C THR A 228 -0.73 2.88 19.13
N ASP A 229 -1.43 2.17 18.26
CA ASP A 229 -0.76 1.37 17.23
C ASP A 229 -0.12 2.29 16.17
N PRO A 230 0.93 1.82 15.48
CA PRO A 230 1.50 2.51 14.32
C PRO A 230 0.49 2.58 13.16
N TYR A 231 0.69 3.51 12.22
CA TYR A 231 -0.05 3.47 10.95
C TYR A 231 0.27 2.17 10.22
N ARG A 232 -0.76 1.39 9.89
CA ARG A 232 -0.61 0.11 9.20
C ARG A 232 -0.91 0.29 7.70
N LEU A 233 -0.04 -0.24 6.86
CA LEU A 233 -0.20 -0.32 5.41
C LEU A 233 -0.28 -1.79 5.03
N TYR A 234 -1.51 -2.25 4.86
CA TYR A 234 -1.85 -3.61 4.44
C TYR A 234 -3.27 -3.55 3.87
N ASN A 235 -3.43 -3.79 2.57
CA ASN A 235 -4.71 -3.62 1.90
C ASN A 235 -5.73 -4.63 2.46
N LEU A 236 -6.78 -4.13 3.11
CA LEU A 236 -7.79 -4.90 3.85
C LEU A 236 -9.19 -4.40 3.53
N ASP A 237 -10.12 -5.34 3.40
CA ASP A 237 -11.56 -5.06 3.35
C ASP A 237 -12.11 -4.89 4.78
N VAL A 238 -12.08 -3.67 5.30
CA VAL A 238 -12.51 -3.36 6.66
C VAL A 238 -13.98 -2.94 6.69
N PHE A 239 -14.87 -3.90 6.93
CA PHE A 239 -16.30 -3.65 7.09
C PHE A 239 -16.59 -2.63 8.21
N GLU A 240 -17.41 -1.62 7.90
CA GLU A 240 -17.82 -0.56 8.82
C GLU A 240 -16.64 0.11 9.55
N TYR A 241 -15.57 0.43 8.81
CA TYR A 241 -14.38 1.07 9.38
C TYR A 241 -14.72 2.30 10.23
N GLU A 242 -13.99 2.45 11.33
CA GLU A 242 -14.13 3.61 12.22
C GLU A 242 -13.22 4.76 11.79
N LEU A 243 -13.55 5.98 12.24
CA LEU A 243 -12.74 7.17 12.00
C LEU A 243 -11.64 7.35 13.05
N GLU A 244 -10.72 8.28 12.79
CA GLU A 244 -9.66 8.78 13.65
C GLU A 244 -8.73 7.70 14.24
N ASN A 245 -8.39 6.69 13.45
CA ASN A 245 -7.52 5.61 13.90
C ASN A 245 -6.56 5.11 12.79
N PRO A 246 -5.44 4.46 13.16
CA PRO A 246 -4.37 4.10 12.24
C PRO A 246 -4.54 2.73 11.56
N MET A 247 -5.73 2.11 11.64
CA MET A 247 -5.99 0.81 11.00
C MET A 247 -5.91 0.91 9.48
N ALA A 248 -5.21 -0.03 8.85
CA ALA A 248 -5.14 -0.10 7.40
C ALA A 248 -6.53 -0.27 6.76
N LEU A 249 -6.73 0.36 5.60
CA LEU A 249 -7.93 0.21 4.77
C LEU A 249 -7.56 -0.44 3.42
N TYR A 250 -8.23 -0.06 2.33
CA TYR A 250 -8.22 -0.78 1.06
C TYR A 250 -6.94 -0.53 0.23
N GLY A 251 -6.37 0.67 0.32
CA GLY A 251 -5.16 1.06 -0.39
C GLY A 251 -3.95 1.31 0.51
N SER A 252 -2.75 1.19 -0.05
CA SER A 252 -1.49 1.52 0.61
C SER A 252 -0.54 2.27 -0.33
N VAL A 253 -0.16 3.49 0.05
CA VAL A 253 0.91 4.25 -0.61
C VAL A 253 1.95 4.64 0.45
N PRO A 254 3.10 3.92 0.53
CA PRO A 254 4.13 4.13 1.55
C PRO A 254 5.00 5.38 1.26
N TYR A 255 4.35 6.53 1.09
CA TYR A 255 4.95 7.82 0.79
C TYR A 255 4.65 8.82 1.90
N VAL A 256 5.70 9.48 2.38
CA VAL A 256 5.61 10.53 3.41
C VAL A 256 6.12 11.84 2.84
N VAL A 257 5.41 12.92 3.14
CA VAL A 257 5.81 14.30 2.83
C VAL A 257 5.93 15.08 4.14
N ALA A 258 7.03 15.79 4.32
CA ALA A 258 7.22 16.78 5.37
C ALA A 258 7.28 18.17 4.74
N HIS A 259 6.43 19.08 5.20
CA HIS A 259 6.32 20.42 4.64
C HIS A 259 6.58 21.51 5.68
N SER A 260 7.35 22.53 5.28
CA SER A 260 7.60 23.75 6.05
C SER A 260 7.49 24.97 5.13
N LYS A 261 7.48 26.18 5.72
CA LYS A 261 7.48 27.43 4.94
C LYS A 261 8.70 27.57 4.02
N GLN A 262 9.82 26.92 4.37
CA GLN A 262 11.11 27.09 3.69
C GLN A 262 11.40 25.99 2.68
N THR A 263 10.92 24.77 2.94
CA THR A 263 11.27 23.60 2.13
C THR A 263 10.26 22.46 2.33
N THR A 264 10.20 21.56 1.36
CA THR A 264 9.44 20.31 1.38
C THR A 264 10.41 19.17 1.11
N VAL A 265 10.31 18.09 1.88
CA VAL A 265 11.03 16.84 1.60
C VAL A 265 10.05 15.69 1.68
N GLY A 266 10.35 14.58 1.00
CA GLY A 266 9.55 13.38 1.11
C GLY A 266 10.41 12.13 0.96
N SER A 267 9.86 11.00 1.40
CA SER A 267 10.47 9.69 1.24
C SER A 267 9.43 8.69 0.77
N LEU A 268 9.77 7.90 -0.24
CA LEU A 268 9.01 6.73 -0.68
C LEU A 268 9.70 5.48 -0.14
N TRP A 269 9.01 4.73 0.70
CA TRP A 269 9.43 3.40 1.15
C TRP A 269 8.91 2.36 0.15
N LEU A 270 9.72 2.07 -0.87
CA LEU A 270 9.34 1.16 -1.96
C LEU A 270 9.35 -0.31 -1.50
N ASN A 271 8.29 -0.72 -0.80
CA ASN A 271 8.06 -2.05 -0.27
C ASN A 271 6.57 -2.42 -0.42
N ALA A 272 6.29 -3.63 -0.86
CA ALA A 272 4.92 -4.12 -1.11
C ALA A 272 4.38 -5.04 0.00
N ALA A 273 5.22 -5.41 0.98
CA ALA A 273 4.80 -6.21 2.13
C ALA A 273 4.06 -5.35 3.17
N GLU A 274 3.40 -6.03 4.11
CA GLU A 274 2.81 -5.39 5.29
C GLU A 274 3.82 -4.44 5.96
N THR A 275 3.45 -3.16 6.07
CA THR A 275 4.32 -2.11 6.59
C THR A 275 3.65 -1.41 7.78
N TRP A 276 4.41 -1.15 8.82
CA TRP A 276 3.97 -0.41 10.01
C TRP A 276 4.84 0.83 10.18
N VAL A 277 4.24 1.98 10.46
CA VAL A 277 4.94 3.26 10.57
C VAL A 277 4.62 3.92 11.89
N ASP A 278 5.60 3.93 12.80
CA ASP A 278 5.54 4.73 14.01
C ASP A 278 5.93 6.19 13.70
N VAL A 279 5.12 7.13 14.19
CA VAL A 279 5.33 8.57 14.04
C VAL A 279 5.61 9.16 15.42
N HIS A 280 6.79 9.74 15.59
CA HIS A 280 7.18 10.41 16.82
C HIS A 280 7.39 11.89 16.57
N SER A 281 6.78 12.74 17.40
CA SER A 281 7.08 14.17 17.42
C SER A 281 7.91 14.53 18.63
N SER A 282 9.06 15.16 18.42
CA SER A 282 9.92 15.71 19.48
C SER A 282 9.46 17.09 19.97
N THR A 283 8.46 17.70 19.32
CA THR A 283 7.85 18.92 19.85
C THR A 283 6.98 18.54 21.03
N ALA A 284 7.53 18.66 22.24
CA ALA A 284 6.78 18.58 23.49
C ALA A 284 5.45 19.35 23.34
N ASP A 285 4.33 18.65 23.52
CA ASP A 285 2.99 19.22 23.51
C ASP A 285 2.92 20.48 24.39
N LYS A 286 2.82 21.64 23.75
CA LYS A 286 2.16 22.82 24.34
C LYS A 286 1.28 23.42 23.26
N GLY A 287 -0.03 23.30 23.50
CA GLY A 287 -1.09 23.53 22.54
C GLY A 287 -1.00 24.85 21.78
N VAL A 288 -1.57 24.82 20.60
CA VAL A 288 -2.64 25.73 20.16
C VAL A 288 -3.27 25.04 18.94
N LEU A 289 -4.57 24.78 19.06
CA LEU A 289 -5.44 24.44 17.95
C LEU A 289 -5.54 25.63 16.98
N ALA A 290 -5.71 25.28 15.71
CA ALA A 290 -6.37 26.05 14.66
C ALA A 290 -5.59 27.19 13.95
N SER A 291 -5.80 27.15 12.63
CA SER A 291 -5.43 28.11 11.59
C SER A 291 -3.95 28.11 11.17
N ILE A 292 -3.68 27.50 10.01
CA ILE A 292 -3.40 28.22 8.77
C ILE A 292 -3.69 27.24 7.63
N VAL A 293 -4.90 27.34 7.08
CA VAL A 293 -5.11 27.11 5.65
C VAL A 293 -4.68 28.41 5.00
N ASN A 294 -3.54 28.40 4.31
CA ASN A 294 -3.36 29.14 3.06
C ASN A 294 -1.95 28.96 2.52
N GLN A 295 -1.92 28.75 1.20
CA GLN A 295 -0.76 28.73 0.33
C GLN A 295 0.00 27.39 0.26
N PHE A 296 -0.69 26.36 -0.26
CA PHE A 296 -0.04 25.32 -1.03
C PHE A 296 0.64 25.97 -2.23
N ARG A 297 1.94 26.24 -2.11
CA ARG A 297 2.80 26.24 -3.28
C ARG A 297 3.16 24.79 -3.51
N SER A 298 2.48 24.18 -4.48
CA SER A 298 3.02 23.02 -5.17
C SER A 298 4.46 23.38 -5.55
N SER A 299 5.45 22.67 -5.01
CA SER A 299 6.66 22.46 -5.80
C SER A 299 6.17 21.84 -7.11
N ASN A 300 6.59 22.39 -8.25
CA ASN A 300 6.04 22.03 -9.57
C ASN A 300 6.37 20.59 -10.00
N GLU A 301 6.92 19.77 -9.12
CA GLU A 301 7.41 18.43 -9.41
C GLU A 301 6.95 17.50 -8.28
N VAL A 302 5.79 16.88 -8.48
CA VAL A 302 5.45 15.64 -7.77
C VAL A 302 6.40 14.58 -8.32
N PRO A 303 7.09 13.78 -7.47
CA PRO A 303 8.08 12.83 -7.94
C PRO A 303 7.49 11.84 -8.96
N GLN A 304 7.99 11.87 -10.20
CA GLN A 304 7.55 10.95 -11.28
C GLN A 304 8.34 9.62 -11.25
N LEU A 305 8.37 8.93 -10.10
CA LEU A 305 8.96 7.58 -10.02
C LEU A 305 7.96 6.48 -10.38
N THR A 306 6.67 6.74 -10.13
CA THR A 306 5.58 5.77 -10.24
C THR A 306 4.60 6.16 -11.35
N GLY A 307 5.06 6.94 -12.33
CA GLY A 307 4.26 7.50 -13.40
C GLY A 307 3.51 8.77 -13.00
N VAL A 308 2.65 9.23 -13.91
CA VAL A 308 1.73 10.37 -13.72
C VAL A 308 0.29 9.87 -13.76
N TYR A 309 -0.63 10.65 -13.17
CA TYR A 309 -2.05 10.32 -13.27
C TYR A 309 -2.45 10.28 -14.75
N PRO A 310 -3.05 9.16 -15.24
CA PRO A 310 -3.48 9.07 -16.62
C PRO A 310 -4.56 10.13 -16.90
N LEU A 311 -4.56 10.73 -18.09
CA LEU A 311 -5.58 11.71 -18.45
C LEU A 311 -6.97 11.06 -18.36
N PRO A 312 -7.84 11.46 -17.42
CA PRO A 312 -9.13 10.81 -17.27
C PRO A 312 -10.03 11.15 -18.46
N PRO A 313 -10.84 10.21 -18.97
CA PRO A 313 -11.92 10.54 -19.88
C PRO A 313 -12.83 11.61 -19.26
N MET A 314 -13.32 12.57 -20.06
CA MET A 314 -14.07 13.72 -19.53
C MET A 314 -15.31 13.33 -18.71
N PHE A 315 -16.00 12.25 -19.09
CA PHE A 315 -17.17 11.78 -18.35
C PHE A 315 -16.82 11.28 -16.93
N SER A 316 -15.58 10.82 -16.70
CA SER A 316 -15.18 10.16 -15.45
C SER A 316 -14.89 11.11 -14.31
N ILE A 317 -14.87 12.42 -14.57
CA ILE A 317 -14.75 13.49 -13.56
C ILE A 317 -16.09 14.16 -13.27
N ALA A 318 -17.16 13.73 -13.96
CA ALA A 318 -18.50 14.25 -13.79
C ALA A 318 -19.26 13.47 -12.70
N TYR A 319 -20.58 13.67 -12.59
CA TYR A 319 -21.38 12.99 -11.58
C TYR A 319 -21.67 11.53 -11.96
N HIS A 320 -21.33 10.62 -11.04
CA HIS A 320 -21.55 9.19 -11.14
C HIS A 320 -22.67 8.78 -10.18
N GLN A 321 -23.71 8.16 -10.70
CA GLN A 321 -24.80 7.63 -9.91
C GLN A 321 -24.64 6.10 -9.76
N CYS A 322 -24.58 5.64 -8.51
CA CYS A 322 -24.37 4.24 -8.15
C CYS A 322 -25.21 3.84 -6.93
N ARG A 323 -25.53 2.55 -6.83
CA ARG A 323 -25.96 1.87 -5.61
C ARG A 323 -25.75 0.36 -5.76
N TRP A 324 -25.65 -0.35 -4.64
CA TRP A 324 -25.86 -1.79 -4.58
C TRP A 324 -27.35 -2.10 -4.38
N ASN A 325 -28.13 -2.54 -5.35
CA ASN A 325 -27.94 -2.64 -6.81
C ASN A 325 -29.13 -1.97 -7.53
N TYR A 326 -28.97 -1.52 -8.78
CA TYR A 326 -30.14 -1.42 -9.66
C TYR A 326 -30.72 -2.81 -9.92
N ASN A 327 -32.04 -2.92 -9.87
CA ASN A 327 -32.72 -4.22 -9.87
C ASN A 327 -32.69 -4.90 -11.24
N ASP A 328 -32.88 -4.14 -12.32
CA ASP A 328 -32.97 -4.61 -13.70
C ASP A 328 -32.85 -3.42 -14.70
N GLU A 329 -32.99 -3.71 -16.00
CA GLU A 329 -33.01 -2.70 -17.07
C GLU A 329 -34.09 -1.62 -16.89
N ALA A 330 -35.25 -1.97 -16.33
CA ALA A 330 -36.34 -1.02 -16.14
C ALA A 330 -36.03 -0.02 -15.02
N ASP A 331 -35.40 -0.47 -13.94
CA ASP A 331 -34.88 0.38 -12.86
C ASP A 331 -33.81 1.35 -13.39
N VAL A 332 -32.86 0.85 -14.19
CA VAL A 332 -31.85 1.70 -14.85
C VAL A 332 -32.52 2.75 -15.74
N ALA A 333 -33.49 2.36 -16.56
CA ALA A 333 -34.22 3.29 -17.44
C ALA A 333 -35.02 4.34 -16.66
N ALA A 334 -35.65 3.95 -15.55
CA ALA A 334 -36.40 4.86 -14.69
C ALA A 334 -35.49 5.89 -14.02
N VAL A 335 -34.34 5.46 -13.49
CA VAL A 335 -33.34 6.36 -12.89
C VAL A 335 -32.75 7.29 -13.94
N HIS A 336 -32.37 6.74 -15.10
CA HIS A 336 -31.86 7.50 -16.24
C HIS A 336 -32.84 8.60 -16.68
N ALA A 337 -34.13 8.28 -16.83
CA ALA A 337 -35.17 9.25 -17.17
C ALA A 337 -35.43 10.25 -16.03
N GLY A 338 -35.32 9.81 -14.78
CA GLY A 338 -35.52 10.66 -13.60
C GLY A 338 -34.55 11.84 -13.53
N PHE A 339 -33.28 11.65 -13.92
CA PHE A 339 -32.32 12.74 -14.03
C PHE A 339 -32.74 13.81 -15.05
N ASP A 340 -33.25 13.39 -16.21
CA ASP A 340 -33.77 14.31 -17.23
C ASP A 340 -35.03 15.02 -16.76
N GLU A 341 -35.97 14.30 -16.12
CA GLU A 341 -37.23 14.84 -15.61
C GLU A 341 -37.01 15.93 -14.55
N HIS A 342 -35.99 15.76 -13.71
CA HIS A 342 -35.70 16.66 -12.59
C HIS A 342 -34.59 17.68 -12.88
N ASP A 343 -34.09 17.74 -14.11
CA ASP A 343 -33.01 18.66 -14.54
C ASP A 343 -31.74 18.53 -13.67
N ILE A 344 -31.34 17.29 -13.39
CA ILE A 344 -30.12 16.97 -12.62
C ILE A 344 -29.10 16.34 -13.58
N PRO A 345 -27.88 16.90 -13.73
CA PRO A 345 -26.88 16.35 -14.62
C PRO A 345 -26.31 15.03 -14.07
N VAL A 346 -26.13 14.04 -14.95
CA VAL A 346 -25.45 12.77 -14.67
C VAL A 346 -24.78 12.27 -15.94
N ASP A 347 -23.57 11.73 -15.81
CA ASP A 347 -22.78 11.21 -16.92
C ASP A 347 -22.69 9.68 -16.88
N VAL A 348 -22.71 9.07 -15.69
CA VAL A 348 -22.45 7.65 -15.52
C VAL A 348 -23.45 6.99 -14.59
N LEU A 349 -24.01 5.86 -15.03
CA LEU A 349 -24.74 4.93 -14.16
C LEU A 349 -23.88 3.68 -13.91
N TRP A 350 -23.97 3.12 -12.71
CA TRP A 350 -23.18 1.97 -12.28
C TRP A 350 -24.05 0.74 -12.03
N LEU A 351 -23.57 -0.42 -12.46
CA LEU A 351 -24.12 -1.73 -12.13
C LEU A 351 -23.17 -2.49 -11.22
N ASP A 352 -23.62 -2.65 -9.97
CA ASP A 352 -22.94 -3.43 -8.93
C ASP A 352 -23.23 -4.95 -9.13
N ILE A 353 -22.76 -5.82 -8.24
CA ILE A 353 -22.57 -7.27 -8.46
C ILE A 353 -23.82 -8.03 -8.90
N GLU A 354 -25.02 -7.56 -8.57
CA GLU A 354 -26.29 -8.24 -8.93
C GLU A 354 -26.65 -8.17 -10.43
N HIS A 355 -25.85 -7.46 -11.26
CA HIS A 355 -26.05 -7.47 -12.71
C HIS A 355 -25.53 -8.73 -13.40
N THR A 356 -24.68 -9.50 -12.71
CA THR A 356 -24.03 -10.70 -13.23
C THR A 356 -24.93 -11.94 -13.11
N ASP A 357 -24.70 -12.97 -13.92
CA ASP A 357 -25.33 -14.29 -13.73
C ASP A 357 -24.69 -15.01 -12.53
N GLY A 358 -25.28 -14.82 -11.35
CA GLY A 358 -24.89 -15.53 -10.14
C GLY A 358 -23.45 -15.24 -9.70
N LYS A 359 -23.01 -13.97 -9.84
CA LYS A 359 -21.66 -13.49 -9.49
C LYS A 359 -20.55 -14.12 -10.34
N ARG A 360 -20.89 -14.45 -11.60
CA ARG A 360 -19.93 -14.78 -12.65
C ARG A 360 -19.62 -13.50 -13.42
N TYR A 361 -18.43 -12.95 -13.26
CA TYR A 361 -18.02 -11.76 -14.03
C TYR A 361 -18.00 -12.02 -15.55
N PHE A 362 -18.03 -10.96 -16.35
CA PHE A 362 -18.18 -11.04 -17.81
C PHE A 362 -19.48 -11.72 -18.30
N THR A 363 -20.49 -11.80 -17.43
CA THR A 363 -21.84 -12.28 -17.76
C THR A 363 -22.88 -11.25 -17.35
N TRP A 364 -24.12 -11.46 -17.80
CA TRP A 364 -25.29 -10.66 -17.44
C TRP A 364 -26.37 -11.60 -16.91
N ASP A 365 -27.09 -11.19 -15.87
CA ASP A 365 -28.27 -11.92 -15.41
C ASP A 365 -29.27 -12.01 -16.58
N PRO A 366 -29.64 -13.23 -17.02
CA PRO A 366 -30.40 -13.43 -18.25
C PRO A 366 -31.87 -12.99 -18.15
N VAL A 367 -32.35 -12.65 -16.95
CA VAL A 367 -33.71 -12.15 -16.71
C VAL A 367 -33.70 -10.64 -16.51
N LYS A 368 -32.79 -10.12 -15.69
CA LYS A 368 -32.74 -8.71 -15.31
C LYS A 368 -32.08 -7.82 -16.37
N PHE A 369 -31.11 -8.37 -17.11
CA PHE A 369 -30.25 -7.62 -18.03
C PHE A 369 -30.09 -8.35 -19.38
N ALA A 370 -31.20 -8.88 -19.91
CA ALA A 370 -31.24 -9.69 -21.14
C ALA A 370 -30.87 -8.92 -22.42
N HIS A 371 -31.01 -7.60 -22.42
CA HIS A 371 -30.79 -6.68 -23.54
C HIS A 371 -29.78 -5.59 -23.17
N SER A 372 -28.71 -5.96 -22.46
CA SER A 372 -27.68 -5.04 -21.96
C SER A 372 -27.16 -4.04 -23.01
N GLN A 373 -26.94 -4.47 -24.26
CA GLN A 373 -26.51 -3.57 -25.34
C GLN A 373 -27.54 -2.49 -25.68
N GLN A 374 -28.83 -2.82 -25.66
CA GLN A 374 -29.90 -1.85 -25.89
C GLN A 374 -29.98 -0.84 -24.74
N MET A 375 -29.86 -1.31 -23.50
CA MET A 375 -29.79 -0.44 -22.32
C MET A 375 -28.59 0.51 -22.38
N ILE A 376 -27.40 0.02 -22.75
CA ILE A 376 -26.21 0.86 -22.91
C ILE A 376 -26.43 1.90 -24.02
N GLN A 377 -27.00 1.49 -25.16
CA GLN A 377 -27.32 2.41 -26.27
C GLN A 377 -28.27 3.53 -25.84
N GLN A 378 -29.28 3.24 -25.02
CA GLN A 378 -30.21 4.26 -24.51
C GLN A 378 -29.52 5.32 -23.65
N LEU A 379 -28.49 4.94 -22.88
CA LEU A 379 -27.65 5.89 -22.14
C LEU A 379 -26.78 6.70 -23.11
N GLU A 380 -26.18 6.03 -24.09
CA GLU A 380 -25.31 6.64 -25.09
C GLU A 380 -26.03 7.66 -25.96
N ASP A 381 -27.31 7.43 -26.30
CA ASP A 381 -28.17 8.38 -27.04
C ASP A 381 -28.32 9.73 -26.31
N LYS A 382 -28.02 9.77 -25.00
CA LYS A 382 -27.97 10.98 -24.16
C LYS A 382 -26.55 11.40 -23.78
N GLY A 383 -25.53 10.80 -24.38
CA GLY A 383 -24.11 11.06 -24.10
C GLY A 383 -23.59 10.41 -22.81
N ARG A 384 -24.41 9.65 -22.09
CA ARG A 384 -24.06 9.00 -20.82
C ARG A 384 -23.27 7.70 -21.05
N LYS A 385 -22.74 7.14 -19.97
CA LYS A 385 -21.95 5.90 -19.93
C LYS A 385 -22.48 4.95 -18.88
N LEU A 386 -22.16 3.67 -19.07
CA LEU A 386 -22.41 2.63 -18.07
C LEU A 386 -21.08 2.14 -17.51
N VAL A 387 -21.02 1.88 -16.21
CA VAL A 387 -19.92 1.17 -15.56
C VAL A 387 -20.43 -0.14 -14.96
N THR A 388 -19.79 -1.27 -15.25
CA THR A 388 -20.05 -2.55 -14.57
C THR A 388 -18.91 -2.93 -13.63
N ILE A 389 -19.26 -3.53 -12.49
CA ILE A 389 -18.27 -4.06 -11.56
C ILE A 389 -17.65 -5.38 -12.07
N ILE A 390 -16.33 -5.53 -11.94
CA ILE A 390 -15.58 -6.76 -12.21
C ILE A 390 -14.52 -6.95 -11.12
N ASP A 391 -14.70 -7.94 -10.25
CA ASP A 391 -13.77 -8.23 -9.15
C ASP A 391 -12.79 -9.38 -9.50
N PRO A 392 -11.64 -9.50 -8.80
CA PRO A 392 -10.61 -10.48 -9.13
C PRO A 392 -10.89 -11.91 -8.65
N HIS A 393 -11.99 -12.15 -7.94
CA HIS A 393 -12.38 -13.49 -7.48
C HIS A 393 -13.26 -14.19 -8.51
N ILE A 394 -12.87 -15.40 -8.91
CA ILE A 394 -13.53 -16.15 -9.98
C ILE A 394 -14.33 -17.28 -9.36
N LYS A 395 -15.65 -17.28 -9.54
CA LYS A 395 -16.53 -18.36 -9.08
C LYS A 395 -16.01 -19.72 -9.51
N LYS A 396 -15.89 -20.67 -8.58
CA LYS A 396 -15.55 -22.06 -8.89
C LYS A 396 -16.75 -22.78 -9.51
N ASP A 397 -16.74 -22.91 -10.85
CA ASP A 397 -17.82 -23.52 -11.62
C ASP A 397 -17.32 -24.01 -12.99
N ASP A 398 -17.36 -25.32 -13.24
CA ASP A 398 -16.86 -25.94 -14.48
C ASP A 398 -17.62 -25.49 -15.75
N ASN A 399 -18.83 -24.92 -15.59
CA ASN A 399 -19.60 -24.36 -16.72
C ASN A 399 -19.31 -22.88 -16.95
N TYR A 400 -18.52 -22.23 -16.11
CA TYR A 400 -18.13 -20.83 -16.24
C TYR A 400 -16.81 -20.71 -17.00
N PHE A 401 -16.86 -20.13 -18.19
CA PHE A 401 -15.74 -20.09 -19.12
C PHE A 401 -14.47 -19.43 -18.52
N VAL A 402 -14.58 -18.34 -17.78
CA VAL A 402 -13.42 -17.67 -17.18
C VAL A 402 -12.73 -18.56 -16.16
N TYR A 403 -13.50 -19.29 -15.34
CA TYR A 403 -12.95 -20.26 -14.39
C TYR A 403 -12.24 -21.40 -15.13
N LYS A 404 -12.93 -22.00 -16.11
CA LYS A 404 -12.42 -23.15 -16.84
C LYS A 404 -11.13 -22.83 -17.58
N GLU A 405 -11.10 -21.71 -18.30
CA GLU A 405 -9.90 -21.26 -19.02
C GLU A 405 -8.75 -20.93 -18.08
N ALA A 406 -8.99 -20.24 -16.97
CA ALA A 406 -7.96 -19.92 -15.98
C ALA A 406 -7.41 -21.19 -15.29
N GLN A 407 -8.27 -22.18 -15.05
CA GLN A 407 -7.86 -23.49 -14.52
C GLN A 407 -6.99 -24.25 -15.53
N GLU A 408 -7.42 -24.35 -16.79
CA GLU A 408 -6.69 -25.06 -17.86
C GLU A 408 -5.31 -24.44 -18.13
N ASN A 409 -5.14 -23.14 -17.87
CA ASN A 409 -3.88 -22.41 -18.07
C ASN A 409 -3.06 -22.19 -16.79
N ASN A 410 -3.47 -22.75 -15.63
CA ASN A 410 -2.78 -22.56 -14.34
C ASN A 410 -2.62 -21.09 -13.91
N TYR A 411 -3.66 -20.27 -14.10
CA TYR A 411 -3.63 -18.82 -13.82
C TYR A 411 -4.03 -18.42 -12.39
N PHE A 412 -4.42 -19.38 -11.56
CA PHE A 412 -4.79 -19.10 -10.18
C PHE A 412 -3.60 -19.06 -9.23
N VAL A 413 -3.72 -18.21 -8.21
CA VAL A 413 -2.84 -18.19 -7.04
C VAL A 413 -2.80 -19.60 -6.43
N LYS A 414 -1.60 -20.05 -6.05
CA LYS A 414 -1.39 -21.38 -5.45
C LYS A 414 -1.33 -21.32 -3.93
N THR A 415 -1.58 -22.45 -3.29
CA THR A 415 -1.35 -22.63 -1.84
C THR A 415 0.15 -22.75 -1.53
N THR A 416 0.50 -22.83 -0.25
CA THR A 416 1.88 -22.72 0.25
C THR A 416 2.87 -23.75 -0.32
N ASN A 417 2.40 -24.92 -0.73
CA ASN A 417 3.24 -25.96 -1.36
C ASN A 417 3.32 -25.83 -2.89
N GLY A 418 2.58 -24.91 -3.49
CA GLY A 418 2.51 -24.71 -4.94
C GLY A 418 1.74 -25.80 -5.69
N GLU A 419 1.21 -26.81 -5.01
CA GLU A 419 0.62 -28.01 -5.64
C GLU A 419 -0.85 -27.82 -6.00
N SER A 420 -1.57 -26.98 -5.28
CA SER A 420 -2.99 -26.73 -5.48
C SER A 420 -3.31 -25.25 -5.63
N ASP A 421 -4.38 -24.95 -6.36
CA ASP A 421 -4.94 -23.60 -6.42
C ASP A 421 -5.54 -23.20 -5.07
N TYR A 422 -5.37 -21.93 -4.71
CA TYR A 422 -5.98 -21.35 -3.52
C TYR A 422 -7.48 -21.15 -3.75
N GLU A 423 -8.29 -21.82 -2.93
CA GLU A 423 -9.74 -21.65 -2.86
C GLU A 423 -10.12 -20.85 -1.61
N GLY A 424 -10.88 -19.78 -1.81
CA GLY A 424 -11.47 -18.97 -0.75
C GLY A 424 -12.98 -18.88 -0.87
N HIS A 425 -13.58 -18.00 -0.05
CA HIS A 425 -15.01 -17.70 -0.10
C HIS A 425 -15.22 -16.20 -0.30
N CYS A 426 -16.03 -15.83 -1.29
CA CYS A 426 -16.40 -14.44 -1.56
C CYS A 426 -17.85 -14.38 -2.07
N TRP A 427 -18.26 -13.31 -2.76
CA TRP A 427 -19.64 -13.12 -3.23
C TRP A 427 -20.27 -14.34 -3.95
N PRO A 428 -19.58 -15.07 -4.84
CA PRO A 428 -20.17 -16.23 -5.51
C PRO A 428 -20.10 -17.51 -4.68
N GLY A 429 -19.67 -17.47 -3.42
CA GLY A 429 -19.33 -18.63 -2.61
C GLY A 429 -17.88 -19.07 -2.85
N ALA A 430 -17.67 -20.37 -3.08
CA ALA A 430 -16.36 -20.92 -3.41
C ALA A 430 -15.75 -20.19 -4.62
N SER A 431 -14.55 -19.62 -4.43
CA SER A 431 -13.91 -18.70 -5.37
C SER A 431 -12.42 -18.99 -5.49
N MET A 432 -11.90 -18.82 -6.70
CA MET A 432 -10.48 -18.84 -7.03
C MET A 432 -9.97 -17.42 -7.27
N TYR A 433 -8.67 -17.17 -7.16
CA TYR A 433 -8.09 -15.83 -7.34
C TYR A 433 -7.03 -15.86 -8.42
N LEU A 434 -7.16 -14.99 -9.42
CA LEU A 434 -6.17 -14.88 -10.51
C LEU A 434 -4.85 -14.29 -9.98
N ASP A 435 -3.72 -14.85 -10.41
CA ASP A 435 -2.40 -14.33 -10.07
C ASP A 435 -1.99 -13.15 -10.97
N PHE A 436 -2.43 -11.95 -10.59
CA PHE A 436 -2.13 -10.72 -11.34
C PHE A 436 -0.65 -10.30 -11.32
N LEU A 437 0.22 -10.94 -10.53
CA LEU A 437 1.66 -10.72 -10.63
C LEU A 437 2.23 -11.36 -11.91
N ASN A 438 1.61 -12.41 -12.42
CA ASN A 438 1.97 -13.03 -13.68
C ASN A 438 1.54 -12.14 -14.88
N PRO A 439 2.48 -11.70 -15.75
CA PRO A 439 2.14 -10.93 -16.95
C PRO A 439 1.16 -11.63 -17.89
N GLU A 440 1.26 -12.96 -18.04
CA GLU A 440 0.35 -13.71 -18.93
C GLU A 440 -1.10 -13.65 -18.43
N VAL A 441 -1.29 -13.64 -17.10
CA VAL A 441 -2.62 -13.49 -16.48
C VAL A 441 -3.18 -12.09 -16.74
N ARG A 442 -2.33 -11.05 -16.71
CA ARG A 442 -2.75 -9.68 -17.05
C ARG A 442 -3.13 -9.55 -18.52
N ASP A 443 -2.40 -10.19 -19.42
CA ASP A 443 -2.72 -10.21 -20.85
C ASP A 443 -4.02 -10.98 -21.12
N TYR A 444 -4.18 -12.16 -20.50
CA TYR A 444 -5.42 -12.93 -20.52
C TYR A 444 -6.61 -12.09 -20.02
N TRP A 445 -6.46 -11.45 -18.86
CA TRP A 445 -7.51 -10.64 -18.26
C TRP A 445 -7.88 -9.45 -19.16
N SER A 446 -6.89 -8.75 -19.71
CA SER A 446 -7.11 -7.63 -20.63
C SER A 446 -7.90 -8.06 -21.87
N ASN A 447 -7.58 -9.24 -22.43
CA ASN A 447 -8.30 -9.80 -23.56
C ASN A 447 -9.77 -10.11 -23.25
N LYS A 448 -10.14 -10.39 -21.99
CA LYS A 448 -11.55 -10.64 -21.61
C LYS A 448 -12.45 -9.44 -21.74
N PHE A 449 -11.90 -8.22 -21.80
CA PHE A 449 -12.67 -7.00 -22.04
C PHE A 449 -12.93 -6.70 -23.52
N ALA A 450 -12.37 -7.50 -24.46
CA ALA A 450 -12.69 -7.34 -25.87
C ALA A 450 -14.19 -7.59 -26.12
N LEU A 451 -14.80 -6.83 -27.04
CA LEU A 451 -16.26 -6.86 -27.27
C LEU A 451 -16.76 -8.25 -27.72
N ASP A 452 -15.91 -9.04 -28.36
CA ASP A 452 -16.20 -10.41 -28.75
C ASP A 452 -16.06 -11.40 -27.58
N GLN A 453 -15.38 -11.04 -26.49
CA GLN A 453 -15.22 -11.85 -25.29
C GLN A 453 -16.27 -11.47 -24.22
N TYR A 454 -16.40 -10.19 -23.88
CA TYR A 454 -17.42 -9.70 -22.95
C TYR A 454 -18.75 -9.45 -23.69
N LYS A 455 -19.48 -10.53 -23.97
CA LYS A 455 -20.78 -10.44 -24.65
C LYS A 455 -21.74 -9.53 -23.88
N GLY A 456 -22.42 -8.64 -24.59
CA GLY A 456 -23.31 -7.64 -24.00
C GLY A 456 -22.63 -6.29 -23.69
N SER A 457 -21.30 -6.20 -23.80
CA SER A 457 -20.58 -4.92 -23.73
C SER A 457 -20.67 -4.12 -25.04
N THR A 458 -20.29 -2.84 -24.96
CA THR A 458 -20.14 -1.91 -26.09
C THR A 458 -18.88 -1.04 -25.88
N GLU A 459 -18.49 -0.24 -26.87
CA GLU A 459 -17.35 0.70 -26.76
C GLU A 459 -17.55 1.79 -25.68
N THR A 460 -18.80 1.99 -25.25
CA THR A 460 -19.22 3.00 -24.26
C THR A 460 -19.49 2.39 -22.88
N LEU A 461 -19.28 1.08 -22.72
CA LEU A 461 -19.22 0.40 -21.43
C LEU A 461 -17.81 0.55 -20.82
N PHE A 462 -17.76 0.95 -19.57
CA PHE A 462 -16.54 1.00 -18.76
C PHE A 462 -16.67 0.03 -17.59
N THR A 463 -15.57 -0.22 -16.89
CA THR A 463 -15.56 -1.16 -15.77
C THR A 463 -14.95 -0.55 -14.53
N GLY A 464 -15.53 -0.86 -13.38
CA GLY A 464 -15.02 -0.54 -12.06
C GLY A 464 -14.66 -1.82 -11.30
N MET A 465 -13.90 -1.66 -10.23
CA MET A 465 -13.62 -2.69 -9.23
C MET A 465 -13.89 -2.05 -7.87
N THR A 466 -14.47 -2.80 -6.93
CA THR A 466 -14.59 -2.35 -5.52
C THR A 466 -13.54 -3.00 -4.65
#